data_AF-A0A941JBM4-F1
#
_entry.id   AF-A0A941JBM4-F1
#
_cell.length_a   1.000
_cell.length_b   1.000
_cell.length_c   1.000
_cell.angle_alpha   90.00
_cell.angle_beta   90.00
_cell.angle_gamma   90.00
#
_symmetry.space_group_name_H-M   'P 1'
#
loop_
_entity.id
_entity.type
_entity.pdbx_description
1 polymer ?
#
loop_
_entity_poly.entity_id
_entity_poly.type
_entity_poly.pdbx_seq_one_letter_code
_entity_poly.pdbx_strand_id
1 'polypeptide(L)'
;MSSSAQLELLFDSRETGAPEGAPPADAAPRATPGPRPAPEAPSPTRLADPSPAHSGEPLLTLSPNASARVPTPSPDPLPPGARWREVNTDEQPIGFVLLRSRRRSIGFVITDDGLRVTAPNWVTLGQIDDAVREKARWILNKLREWHARKQQLAMAHTRWQAGGELPYLGRRIVIGVGGDSRQAALSGDADAPRDGDTLWLALPANADQGRIRDAAQAWLQQRAGAWFGARLAHFLQISGLKIRRWRLSSAATRWGSCTSDGNIMLNWRLIHFAPAIIDYVIAHELAHLREMNHSQDFWREVGQILPDFEDAKNILRRHDPASLPQF
;
A
#
# COMPACT_ATOMS: atom_id res chain seq x y z
N MET A 1 -24.10 -14.04 22.81
CA MET A 1 -24.03 -13.06 21.70
C MET A 1 -22.56 -12.91 21.34
N SER A 2 -22.14 -13.24 20.11
CA SER A 2 -20.71 -13.28 19.78
C SER A 2 -20.12 -11.88 19.65
N SER A 3 -19.02 -11.62 20.36
CA SER A 3 -18.22 -10.42 20.18
C SER A 3 -17.28 -10.61 18.99
N SER A 4 -17.68 -10.13 17.81
CA SER A 4 -16.80 -10.09 16.65
C SER A 4 -15.66 -9.09 16.88
N ALA A 5 -14.48 -9.58 17.25
CA ALA A 5 -13.26 -8.78 17.27
C ALA A 5 -12.90 -8.36 15.84
N GLN A 6 -13.40 -7.20 15.42
CA GLN A 6 -12.96 -6.53 14.19
C GLN A 6 -11.71 -5.71 14.53
N LEU A 7 -10.53 -6.20 14.13
CA LEU A 7 -9.37 -5.34 13.95
C LEU A 7 -9.12 -5.12 12.46
N GLU A 8 -8.85 -3.86 12.13
CA GLU A 8 -8.37 -3.42 10.83
C GLU A 8 -6.84 -3.57 10.80
N LEU A 9 -6.26 -3.89 9.64
CA LEU A 9 -4.81 -3.83 9.41
C LEU A 9 -4.35 -2.36 9.25
N LEU A 10 -4.64 -1.54 10.27
CA LEU A 10 -4.56 -0.08 10.23
C LEU A 10 -3.37 0.42 11.04
N PHE A 11 -2.18 0.19 10.48
CA PHE A 11 -0.91 0.87 10.77
C PHE A 11 -0.74 1.43 12.19
N ASP A 12 -0.60 0.58 13.21
CA ASP A 12 -0.29 1.09 14.55
C ASP A 12 1.05 1.85 14.51
N SER A 13 1.00 3.07 15.05
CA SER A 13 2.01 4.11 14.96
C SER A 13 2.06 4.81 16.31
N ARG A 14 2.56 4.07 17.31
CA ARG A 14 2.57 4.45 18.72
C ARG A 14 3.97 4.41 19.33
N GLU A 15 4.86 5.21 18.75
CA GLU A 15 6.08 5.65 19.43
C GLU A 15 6.16 7.18 19.41
N THR A 16 5.90 7.78 20.57
CA THR A 16 6.67 8.87 21.23
C THR A 16 5.90 9.30 22.48
N GLY A 17 6.63 9.58 23.57
CA GLY A 17 6.04 9.93 24.86
C GLY A 17 5.63 11.40 24.96
N ALA A 18 4.75 11.69 25.91
CA ALA A 18 4.53 13.06 26.39
C ALA A 18 5.57 13.42 27.46
N PRO A 19 5.96 14.71 27.54
CA PRO A 19 6.28 15.36 28.80
C PRO A 19 5.20 16.39 29.18
N GLU A 20 5.12 16.71 30.46
CA GLU A 20 4.14 17.60 31.08
C GLU A 20 4.84 18.84 31.66
N GLY A 21 4.20 20.02 31.61
CA GLY A 21 4.63 21.23 32.33
C GLY A 21 5.23 22.39 31.50
N ALA A 22 4.91 23.62 31.92
CA ALA A 22 5.38 24.93 31.46
C ALA A 22 4.89 26.01 32.47
N PRO A 23 5.25 27.31 32.40
CA PRO A 23 6.34 28.06 31.72
C PRO A 23 7.19 28.84 32.80
N PRO A 24 7.66 30.11 32.70
CA PRO A 24 8.04 31.01 31.56
C PRO A 24 9.41 31.76 31.71
N ALA A 25 9.87 32.42 30.62
CA ALA A 25 10.76 33.62 30.52
C ALA A 25 12.17 33.61 31.20
N ASP A 26 13.22 34.36 30.81
CA ASP A 26 13.39 35.55 29.94
C ASP A 26 14.87 35.68 29.44
N ALA A 27 15.19 36.74 28.67
CA ALA A 27 16.50 37.39 28.45
C ALA A 27 17.58 36.78 27.49
N ALA A 28 18.20 37.70 26.72
CA ALA A 28 19.46 37.57 25.95
C ALA A 28 20.32 38.85 26.21
N PRO A 29 21.65 38.92 25.94
CA PRO A 29 22.12 39.39 24.61
C PRO A 29 23.62 39.12 24.18
N ARG A 30 23.98 39.52 22.93
CA ARG A 30 25.32 39.92 22.39
C ARG A 30 26.49 38.89 22.26
N ALA A 31 27.59 39.12 21.52
CA ALA A 31 27.80 39.58 20.11
C ALA A 31 29.31 39.61 19.65
N THR A 32 29.68 38.92 18.54
CA THR A 32 30.84 39.17 17.59
C THR A 32 32.31 39.19 18.11
N PRO A 33 33.39 39.23 17.27
CA PRO A 33 33.56 39.13 15.79
C PRO A 33 34.57 38.03 15.32
N GLY A 34 34.98 38.02 14.02
CA GLY A 34 35.93 37.06 13.38
C GLY A 34 37.41 37.54 13.25
N PRO A 35 38.27 36.89 12.43
CA PRO A 35 38.48 37.37 11.02
C PRO A 35 38.92 36.31 9.94
N ARG A 36 39.27 36.79 8.74
CA ARG A 36 39.88 36.16 7.51
C ARG A 36 40.96 37.16 6.96
N PRO A 37 41.66 37.07 5.77
CA PRO A 37 41.40 36.34 4.50
C PRO A 37 42.64 35.81 3.67
N ALA A 38 42.37 35.33 2.42
CA ALA A 38 43.20 35.36 1.17
C ALA A 38 44.58 34.63 1.10
N PRO A 39 45.18 34.35 -0.10
CA PRO A 39 44.73 34.51 -1.51
C PRO A 39 44.48 33.12 -2.20
N GLU A 40 44.25 32.86 -3.51
CA GLU A 40 44.36 33.55 -4.83
C GLU A 40 45.79 33.59 -5.45
N ALA A 41 46.10 33.42 -6.75
CA ALA A 41 45.41 33.11 -8.04
C ALA A 41 46.46 32.35 -8.96
N PRO A 42 46.44 32.25 -10.33
CA PRO A 42 45.48 32.62 -11.41
C PRO A 42 45.29 31.49 -12.49
N SER A 43 44.88 31.83 -13.73
CA SER A 43 44.73 30.94 -14.92
C SER A 43 45.12 31.64 -16.26
N PRO A 44 45.30 30.90 -17.39
CA PRO A 44 45.14 31.44 -18.76
C PRO A 44 44.13 30.64 -19.63
N THR A 45 43.12 31.28 -20.24
CA THR A 45 43.11 31.80 -21.64
C THR A 45 42.94 30.70 -22.71
N ARG A 46 41.71 30.37 -23.15
CA ARG A 46 40.92 30.97 -24.28
C ARG A 46 41.49 30.78 -25.71
N LEU A 47 40.68 30.15 -26.55
CA LEU A 47 40.48 30.40 -28.00
C LEU A 47 39.00 30.11 -28.32
N ALA A 48 38.46 30.57 -29.46
CA ALA A 48 37.00 30.65 -29.67
C ALA A 48 36.53 30.38 -31.12
N ASP A 49 35.29 29.88 -31.24
CA ASP A 49 34.26 30.13 -32.27
C ASP A 49 34.57 29.87 -33.77
N PRO A 50 33.55 29.64 -34.66
CA PRO A 50 32.16 30.14 -34.55
C PRO A 50 31.00 29.16 -34.87
N SER A 51 29.79 29.62 -34.51
CA SER A 51 28.50 29.09 -34.95
C SER A 51 28.18 29.39 -36.43
N PRO A 52 27.16 28.71 -36.98
CA PRO A 52 26.09 29.39 -37.72
C PRO A 52 24.77 29.36 -36.94
N ALA A 53 23.89 30.33 -37.20
CA ALA A 53 22.64 30.51 -36.47
C ALA A 53 21.43 29.82 -37.15
N HIS A 54 20.51 29.31 -36.34
CA HIS A 54 19.12 29.08 -36.75
C HIS A 54 18.16 29.70 -35.73
N SER A 55 17.31 30.61 -36.23
CA SER A 55 16.28 31.27 -35.45
C SER A 55 15.13 30.30 -35.14
N GLY A 56 14.78 30.17 -33.87
CA GLY A 56 13.63 29.41 -33.39
C GLY A 56 13.05 30.09 -32.15
N GLU A 57 11.73 30.01 -31.97
CA GLU A 57 11.02 30.70 -30.90
C GLU A 57 11.43 30.19 -29.51
N PRO A 58 11.28 31.01 -28.43
CA PRO A 58 11.62 30.61 -27.07
C PRO A 58 10.66 29.53 -26.56
N LEU A 59 11.00 28.27 -26.84
CA LEU A 59 10.38 27.10 -26.22
C LEU A 59 10.48 27.24 -24.70
N LEU A 60 9.34 27.46 -24.05
CA LEU A 60 9.26 27.66 -22.61
C LEU A 60 9.87 26.45 -21.88
N THR A 61 11.07 26.61 -21.34
CA THR A 61 11.74 25.60 -20.51
C THR A 61 10.97 25.44 -19.20
N LEU A 62 9.98 24.55 -19.23
CA LEU A 62 9.24 24.10 -18.05
C LEU A 62 10.21 23.40 -17.10
N SER A 63 10.75 24.19 -16.16
CA SER A 63 11.61 23.71 -15.08
C SER A 63 10.87 22.58 -14.33
N PRO A 64 11.42 21.35 -14.27
CA PRO A 64 10.69 20.17 -13.79
C PRO A 64 10.61 20.09 -12.25
N ASN A 65 10.40 21.24 -11.59
CA ASN A 65 10.36 21.34 -10.14
C ASN A 65 9.35 22.39 -9.63
N ALA A 66 8.24 22.57 -10.35
CA ALA A 66 7.03 23.14 -9.76
C ALA A 66 6.39 22.06 -8.87
N SER A 67 6.27 22.34 -7.57
CA SER A 67 5.72 21.38 -6.60
C SER A 67 4.23 21.13 -6.85
N ALA A 68 3.92 20.10 -7.63
CA ALA A 68 2.57 19.78 -8.08
C ALA A 68 1.64 19.49 -6.88
N ARG A 69 0.47 20.13 -6.86
CA ARG A 69 -0.56 19.89 -5.83
C ARG A 69 -1.03 18.44 -5.91
N VAL A 70 -1.17 17.82 -4.74
CA VAL A 70 -1.58 16.44 -4.56
C VAL A 70 -3.11 16.38 -4.65
N PRO A 71 -3.72 15.67 -5.61
CA PRO A 71 -5.17 15.66 -5.75
C PRO A 71 -5.89 15.00 -4.56
N THR A 72 -6.85 15.72 -3.98
CA THR A 72 -7.82 15.23 -2.98
C THR A 72 -9.25 15.38 -3.51
N PRO A 73 -9.67 14.52 -4.47
CA PRO A 73 -11.03 14.59 -5.03
C PRO A 73 -12.09 14.16 -3.99
N SER A 74 -13.31 14.68 -4.14
CA SER A 74 -14.47 14.11 -3.43
C SER A 74 -14.88 12.79 -4.10
N PRO A 75 -15.26 11.75 -3.33
CA PRO A 75 -16.05 10.65 -3.85
C PRO A 75 -17.41 11.15 -4.35
N ASP A 76 -17.93 10.48 -5.37
CA ASP A 76 -19.32 10.56 -5.80
C ASP A 76 -19.79 9.14 -6.19
N PRO A 77 -20.81 8.55 -5.53
CA PRO A 77 -21.56 9.08 -4.39
C PRO A 77 -20.78 9.03 -3.07
N LEU A 78 -21.08 9.95 -2.15
CA LEU A 78 -20.56 9.91 -0.78
C LEU A 78 -21.14 8.72 0.01
N PRO A 79 -20.35 8.04 0.87
CA PRO A 79 -20.85 6.95 1.70
C PRO A 79 -22.00 7.38 2.66
N PRO A 80 -22.97 6.49 2.96
CA PRO A 80 -24.08 6.81 3.85
C PRO A 80 -23.64 7.35 5.22
N GLY A 81 -24.14 8.53 5.59
CA GLY A 81 -23.80 9.21 6.85
C GLY A 81 -22.45 9.94 6.86
N ALA A 82 -21.69 9.92 5.76
CA ALA A 82 -20.48 10.71 5.60
C ALA A 82 -20.78 12.15 5.17
N ARG A 83 -19.79 13.04 5.30
CA ARG A 83 -19.81 14.42 4.78
C ARG A 83 -18.47 14.77 4.18
N TRP A 84 -18.44 15.37 2.98
CA TRP A 84 -17.23 15.99 2.46
C TRP A 84 -16.85 17.22 3.29
N ARG A 85 -15.55 17.45 3.47
CA ARG A 85 -14.94 18.67 4.01
C ARG A 85 -13.68 18.99 3.22
N GLU A 86 -13.25 20.24 3.27
CA GLU A 86 -11.93 20.67 2.84
C GLU A 86 -11.36 21.60 3.90
N VAL A 87 -10.06 21.48 4.17
CA VAL A 87 -9.33 22.32 5.13
C VAL A 87 -8.09 22.90 4.46
N ASN A 88 -7.96 24.22 4.51
CA ASN A 88 -6.77 24.93 4.04
C ASN A 88 -5.60 24.68 4.99
N THR A 89 -4.46 24.23 4.43
CA THR A 89 -3.19 24.04 5.15
C THR A 89 -2.07 24.78 4.42
N ASP A 90 -0.93 24.98 5.08
CA ASP A 90 0.17 25.80 4.56
C ASP A 90 0.82 25.24 3.28
N GLU A 91 0.67 23.94 3.00
CA GLU A 91 1.11 23.33 1.73
C GLU A 91 0.02 23.42 0.64
N GLN A 92 -1.25 23.10 0.98
CA GLN A 92 -2.41 23.16 0.08
C GLN A 92 -3.74 22.93 0.84
N PRO A 93 -4.90 23.20 0.23
CA PRO A 93 -6.15 22.56 0.67
C PRO A 93 -6.04 21.03 0.70
N ILE A 94 -6.68 20.42 1.69
CA ILE A 94 -6.82 18.97 1.86
C ILE A 94 -8.31 18.66 1.97
N GLY A 95 -8.86 18.03 0.93
CA GLY A 95 -10.20 17.46 0.92
C GLY A 95 -10.29 16.11 1.63
N PHE A 96 -11.36 15.87 2.38
CA PHE A 96 -11.60 14.59 3.06
C PHE A 96 -13.07 14.25 3.32
N VAL A 97 -13.34 12.94 3.39
CA VAL A 97 -14.61 12.35 3.79
C VAL A 97 -14.66 12.21 5.31
N LEU A 98 -15.45 13.04 6.00
CA LEU A 98 -15.70 12.91 7.44
C LEU A 98 -16.79 11.88 7.73
N LEU A 99 -16.48 10.89 8.57
CA LEU A 99 -17.44 9.94 9.15
C LEU A 99 -17.47 10.07 10.68
N ARG A 100 -18.63 9.88 11.30
CA ARG A 100 -18.80 9.91 12.76
C ARG A 100 -19.04 8.49 13.31
N SER A 101 -18.37 8.10 14.39
CA SER A 101 -18.53 6.76 14.98
C SER A 101 -18.25 6.72 16.50
N ARG A 102 -18.59 5.59 17.14
CA ARG A 102 -18.34 5.34 18.57
C ARG A 102 -16.87 4.90 18.78
N ARG A 103 -15.96 5.87 18.90
CA ARG A 103 -14.52 5.62 19.15
C ARG A 103 -13.88 6.65 20.09
N ARG A 104 -12.65 6.39 20.52
CA ARG A 104 -11.92 7.18 21.54
C ARG A 104 -10.99 8.28 20.98
N SER A 105 -10.73 8.31 19.68
CA SER A 105 -9.77 9.22 19.04
C SER A 105 -10.22 9.63 17.62
N ILE A 106 -9.58 10.66 17.05
CA ILE A 106 -9.62 10.94 15.61
C ILE A 106 -8.76 9.89 14.87
N GLY A 107 -8.90 9.75 13.56
CA GLY A 107 -8.13 8.77 12.78
C GLY A 107 -8.30 8.99 11.28
N PHE A 108 -7.23 8.69 10.55
CA PHE A 108 -7.01 9.10 9.17
C PHE A 108 -6.72 7.86 8.34
N VAL A 109 -7.50 7.65 7.28
CA VAL A 109 -7.39 6.49 6.40
C VAL A 109 -7.39 7.00 4.97
N ILE A 110 -6.36 6.70 4.19
CA ILE A 110 -6.41 6.96 2.75
C ILE A 110 -7.10 5.75 2.12
N THR A 111 -8.11 6.03 1.31
CA THR A 111 -8.92 5.06 0.55
C THR A 111 -8.81 5.37 -0.93
N ASP A 112 -9.33 4.50 -1.80
CA ASP A 112 -9.31 4.72 -3.25
C ASP A 112 -9.95 6.06 -3.69
N ASP A 113 -10.93 6.50 -2.92
CA ASP A 113 -11.67 7.75 -3.05
C ASP A 113 -10.99 8.96 -2.36
N GLY A 114 -9.73 8.82 -1.94
CA GLY A 114 -8.99 9.85 -1.20
C GLY A 114 -9.04 9.71 0.32
N LEU A 115 -8.79 10.81 1.05
CA LEU A 115 -8.68 10.81 2.51
C LEU A 115 -10.05 10.67 3.19
N ARG A 116 -10.14 9.72 4.12
CA ARG A 116 -11.28 9.51 5.03
C ARG A 116 -10.85 9.79 6.46
N VAL A 117 -11.54 10.70 7.13
CA VAL A 117 -11.34 11.03 8.55
C VAL A 117 -12.52 10.48 9.33
N THR A 118 -12.26 9.65 10.33
CA THR A 118 -13.31 9.19 11.26
C THR A 118 -13.14 9.90 12.59
N ALA A 119 -14.24 10.38 13.19
CA ALA A 119 -14.19 11.11 14.47
C ALA A 119 -15.26 10.64 15.49
N PRO A 120 -14.97 10.71 16.80
CA PRO A 120 -15.97 10.54 17.86
C PRO A 120 -17.06 11.62 17.77
N ASN A 121 -18.27 11.36 18.26
CA ASN A 121 -19.34 12.37 18.25
C ASN A 121 -19.04 13.63 19.10
N TRP A 122 -18.20 13.51 20.13
CA TRP A 122 -17.88 14.61 21.06
C TRP A 122 -16.79 15.58 20.54
N VAL A 123 -16.04 15.22 19.49
CA VAL A 123 -14.99 16.08 18.93
C VAL A 123 -15.63 17.15 18.03
N THR A 124 -15.26 18.42 18.22
CA THR A 124 -15.80 19.53 17.41
C THR A 124 -15.29 19.48 15.97
N LEU A 125 -15.88 20.26 15.05
CA LEU A 125 -15.34 20.36 13.68
C LEU A 125 -13.99 21.07 13.67
N GLY A 126 -13.80 22.11 14.49
CA GLY A 126 -12.50 22.78 14.66
C GLY A 126 -11.40 21.81 15.05
N GLN A 127 -11.60 21.00 16.10
CA GLN A 127 -10.64 19.98 16.54
C GLN A 127 -10.31 18.92 15.47
N ILE A 128 -11.20 18.67 14.51
CA ILE A 128 -10.92 17.78 13.35
C ILE A 128 -10.08 18.52 12.32
N ASP A 129 -10.45 19.75 11.98
CA ASP A 129 -9.75 20.57 11.00
C ASP A 129 -8.32 20.92 11.49
N ASP A 130 -8.15 21.18 12.80
CA ASP A 130 -6.86 21.40 13.46
C ASP A 130 -5.98 20.14 13.39
N ALA A 131 -6.55 18.96 13.68
CA ALA A 131 -5.82 17.69 13.56
C ALA A 131 -5.47 17.33 12.10
N VAL A 132 -6.21 17.83 11.11
CA VAL A 132 -5.84 17.76 9.68
C VAL A 132 -4.70 18.72 9.35
N ARG A 133 -4.69 19.95 9.89
CA ARG A 133 -3.59 20.93 9.73
C ARG A 133 -2.29 20.41 10.35
N GLU A 134 -2.34 19.96 11.61
CA GLU A 134 -1.21 19.40 12.35
C GLU A 134 -0.53 18.26 11.57
N LYS A 135 -1.34 17.39 10.95
CA LYS A 135 -0.86 16.23 10.19
C LYS A 135 -0.75 16.46 8.69
N ALA A 136 -0.90 17.70 8.21
CA ALA A 136 -0.93 18.04 6.78
C ALA A 136 0.26 17.49 6.01
N ARG A 137 1.49 17.67 6.52
CA ARG A 137 2.72 17.17 5.87
C ARG A 137 2.74 15.65 5.74
N TRP A 138 2.26 14.94 6.77
CA TRP A 138 2.16 13.47 6.77
C TRP A 138 1.06 12.99 5.81
N ILE A 139 -0.12 13.63 5.83
CA ILE A 139 -1.22 13.37 4.91
C ILE A 139 -0.75 13.53 3.46
N LEU A 140 -0.11 14.66 3.14
CA LEU A 140 0.32 14.99 1.78
C LEU A 140 1.48 14.10 1.32
N ASN A 141 2.43 13.74 2.19
CA ASN A 141 3.44 12.75 1.83
C ASN A 141 2.84 11.36 1.60
N LYS A 142 1.86 10.94 2.39
CA LYS A 142 1.17 9.65 2.18
C LYS A 142 0.28 9.66 0.94
N LEU A 143 -0.34 10.78 0.58
CA LEU A 143 -1.04 10.95 -0.68
C LEU A 143 -0.07 11.02 -1.88
N ARG A 144 1.09 11.67 -1.78
CA ARG A 144 2.16 11.65 -2.80
C ARG A 144 2.67 10.22 -3.03
N GLU A 145 2.96 9.49 -1.97
CA GLU A 145 3.30 8.06 -2.00
C GLU A 145 2.22 7.22 -2.69
N TRP A 146 0.94 7.43 -2.35
CA TRP A 146 -0.18 6.71 -2.94
C TRP A 146 -0.37 7.05 -4.43
N HIS A 147 -0.36 8.33 -4.81
CA HIS A 147 -0.47 8.78 -6.20
C HIS A 147 0.71 8.25 -7.05
N ALA A 148 1.94 8.33 -6.56
CA ALA A 148 3.11 7.81 -7.27
C ALA A 148 3.05 6.29 -7.48
N ARG A 149 2.62 5.52 -6.47
CA ARG A 149 2.38 4.07 -6.60
C ARG A 149 1.24 3.78 -7.57
N LYS A 150 0.11 4.48 -7.44
CA LYS A 150 -1.05 4.36 -8.34
C LYS A 150 -0.69 4.69 -9.78
N GLN A 151 0.21 5.65 -10.01
CA GLN A 151 0.73 5.98 -11.34
C GLN A 151 1.67 4.90 -11.89
N GLN A 152 2.61 4.39 -11.09
CA GLN A 152 3.46 3.26 -11.49
C GLN A 152 2.65 1.99 -11.82
N LEU A 153 1.56 1.74 -11.09
CA LEU A 153 0.66 0.61 -11.29
C LEU A 153 -0.32 0.84 -12.46
N ALA A 154 -0.75 2.08 -12.71
CA ALA A 154 -1.49 2.46 -13.90
C ALA A 154 -0.63 2.44 -15.19
N MET A 155 0.70 2.41 -15.07
CA MET A 155 1.60 2.06 -16.18
C MET A 155 1.76 0.54 -16.35
N ALA A 156 1.31 -0.26 -15.38
CA ALA A 156 1.40 -1.72 -15.33
C ALA A 156 0.03 -2.42 -15.39
N HIS A 157 -0.95 -1.83 -16.07
CA HIS A 157 -2.23 -2.48 -16.34
C HIS A 157 -2.02 -3.83 -17.08
N THR A 158 -2.35 -4.94 -16.44
CA THR A 158 -2.42 -6.25 -17.10
C THR A 158 -3.39 -6.16 -18.28
N ARG A 159 -2.86 -6.34 -19.49
CA ARG A 159 -3.66 -6.40 -20.71
C ARG A 159 -4.25 -7.81 -20.79
N TRP A 160 -5.55 -7.94 -20.57
CA TRP A 160 -6.27 -9.22 -20.57
C TRP A 160 -6.43 -9.79 -22.01
N GLN A 161 -5.31 -10.17 -22.61
CA GLN A 161 -5.19 -10.64 -24.00
C GLN A 161 -4.04 -11.67 -24.10
N ALA A 162 -3.92 -12.35 -25.24
CA ALA A 162 -2.71 -13.09 -25.59
C ALA A 162 -1.47 -12.18 -25.51
N GLY A 163 -0.41 -12.67 -24.86
CA GLY A 163 0.84 -11.93 -24.64
C GLY A 163 0.79 -10.90 -23.50
N GLY A 164 -0.31 -10.81 -22.74
CA GLY A 164 -0.42 -9.92 -21.59
C GLY A 164 0.38 -10.39 -20.37
N GLU A 165 1.01 -9.47 -19.64
CA GLU A 165 1.74 -9.80 -18.41
C GLU A 165 0.86 -9.75 -17.14
N LEU A 166 1.09 -10.70 -16.25
CA LEU A 166 0.37 -10.92 -15.00
C LEU A 166 1.37 -11.26 -13.88
N PRO A 167 1.35 -10.58 -12.72
CA PRO A 167 2.16 -11.02 -11.57
C PRO A 167 1.64 -12.33 -10.97
N TYR A 168 2.53 -13.26 -10.62
CA TYR A 168 2.21 -14.53 -9.95
C TYR A 168 3.40 -15.01 -9.10
N LEU A 169 3.19 -15.27 -7.81
CA LEU A 169 4.21 -15.62 -6.82
C LEU A 169 5.46 -14.69 -6.86
N GLY A 170 5.26 -13.40 -7.15
CA GLY A 170 6.31 -12.40 -7.28
C GLY A 170 7.07 -12.40 -8.62
N ARG A 171 6.67 -13.24 -9.58
CA ARG A 171 7.19 -13.32 -10.96
C ARG A 171 6.22 -12.68 -11.95
N ARG A 172 6.69 -12.33 -13.14
CA ARG A 172 5.86 -11.92 -14.29
C ARG A 172 5.62 -13.11 -15.20
N ILE A 173 4.38 -13.60 -15.25
CA ILE A 173 3.94 -14.65 -16.18
C ILE A 173 3.13 -14.05 -17.33
N VAL A 174 3.11 -14.75 -18.46
CA VAL A 174 2.46 -14.31 -19.72
C VAL A 174 1.13 -15.05 -19.92
N ILE A 175 0.10 -14.36 -20.42
CA ILE A 175 -1.21 -14.95 -20.72
C ILE A 175 -1.18 -15.59 -22.12
N GLY A 176 -1.45 -16.89 -22.17
CA GLY A 176 -1.66 -17.67 -23.40
C GLY A 176 -3.12 -18.13 -23.55
N VAL A 177 -3.59 -18.21 -24.81
CA VAL A 177 -4.92 -18.72 -25.20
C VAL A 177 -4.80 -19.51 -26.50
N GLY A 178 -5.75 -20.40 -26.77
CA GLY A 178 -5.76 -21.22 -27.98
C GLY A 178 -4.84 -22.46 -27.94
N GLY A 179 -4.40 -22.88 -26.76
CA GLY A 179 -3.70 -24.16 -26.59
C GLY A 179 -4.67 -25.35 -26.49
N ASP A 180 -4.21 -26.55 -26.83
CA ASP A 180 -5.02 -27.78 -26.88
C ASP A 180 -5.53 -28.28 -25.51
N SER A 181 -5.09 -27.68 -24.41
CA SER A 181 -5.46 -28.10 -23.06
C SER A 181 -6.91 -27.74 -22.70
N ARG A 182 -7.63 -28.74 -22.17
CA ARG A 182 -8.98 -28.54 -21.59
C ARG A 182 -8.97 -27.91 -20.19
N GLN A 183 -7.80 -27.65 -19.61
CA GLN A 183 -7.65 -27.03 -18.29
C GLN A 183 -6.54 -25.96 -18.31
N ALA A 184 -6.71 -24.89 -17.51
CA ALA A 184 -5.73 -23.82 -17.44
C ALA A 184 -4.46 -24.26 -16.68
N ALA A 185 -3.29 -24.09 -17.30
CA ALA A 185 -2.01 -24.58 -16.78
C ALA A 185 -0.86 -23.62 -17.09
N LEU A 186 0.17 -23.61 -16.22
CA LEU A 186 1.42 -22.91 -16.48
C LEU A 186 2.34 -23.79 -17.35
N SER A 187 3.17 -23.19 -18.20
CA SER A 187 4.19 -23.90 -18.99
C SER A 187 5.35 -24.47 -18.16
N GLY A 188 5.62 -23.84 -17.01
CA GLY A 188 6.64 -24.24 -16.03
C GLY A 188 6.02 -24.83 -14.77
N ASP A 189 6.84 -24.98 -13.73
CA ASP A 189 6.37 -25.40 -12.41
C ASP A 189 5.49 -24.30 -11.80
N ALA A 190 4.21 -24.60 -11.58
CA ALA A 190 3.26 -23.65 -11.01
C ALA A 190 3.57 -23.32 -9.54
N ASP A 191 4.31 -24.17 -8.83
CA ASP A 191 4.74 -23.96 -7.44
C ASP A 191 6.15 -23.34 -7.35
N ALA A 192 6.90 -23.29 -8.46
CA ALA A 192 8.20 -22.61 -8.59
C ALA A 192 8.33 -21.83 -9.93
N PRO A 193 7.45 -20.85 -10.20
CA PRO A 193 7.38 -20.15 -11.49
C PRO A 193 8.60 -19.27 -11.77
N ARG A 194 8.78 -18.96 -13.06
CA ARG A 194 9.86 -18.11 -13.59
C ARG A 194 9.28 -16.92 -14.36
N ASP A 195 10.07 -15.85 -14.44
CA ASP A 195 9.70 -14.70 -15.26
C ASP A 195 9.68 -15.11 -16.75
N GLY A 196 8.55 -14.90 -17.42
CA GLY A 196 8.29 -15.35 -18.79
C GLY A 196 7.54 -16.68 -18.94
N ASP A 197 7.27 -17.42 -17.85
CA ASP A 197 6.40 -18.61 -17.93
C ASP A 197 5.00 -18.23 -18.45
N THR A 198 4.38 -19.09 -19.27
CA THR A 198 3.09 -18.82 -19.91
C THR A 198 1.96 -19.58 -19.21
N LEU A 199 0.95 -18.85 -18.72
CA LEU A 199 -0.33 -19.39 -18.28
C LEU A 199 -1.24 -19.59 -19.49
N TRP A 200 -1.32 -20.83 -19.95
CA TRP A 200 -2.25 -21.25 -21.00
C TRP A 200 -3.64 -21.43 -20.40
N LEU A 201 -4.55 -20.52 -20.75
CA LEU A 201 -5.97 -20.61 -20.39
C LEU A 201 -6.69 -21.55 -21.36
N ALA A 202 -7.63 -22.35 -20.83
CA ALA A 202 -8.50 -23.23 -21.63
C ALA A 202 -9.61 -22.43 -22.35
N LEU A 203 -9.18 -21.56 -23.26
CA LEU A 203 -10.00 -20.64 -24.05
C LEU A 203 -9.53 -20.66 -25.51
N PRO A 204 -10.42 -20.45 -26.49
CA PRO A 204 -10.02 -20.34 -27.89
C PRO A 204 -9.19 -19.06 -28.12
N ALA A 205 -8.36 -19.06 -29.18
CA ALA A 205 -7.45 -17.95 -29.49
C ALA A 205 -8.17 -16.60 -29.75
N ASN A 206 -9.47 -16.63 -30.07
CA ASN A 206 -10.32 -15.46 -30.30
C ASN A 206 -11.21 -15.10 -29.08
N ALA A 207 -10.90 -15.60 -27.89
CA ALA A 207 -11.63 -15.23 -26.67
C ALA A 207 -11.50 -13.73 -26.37
N ASP A 208 -12.60 -13.12 -25.91
CA ASP A 208 -12.63 -11.70 -25.53
C ASP A 208 -11.91 -11.42 -24.21
N GLN A 209 -11.63 -10.13 -24.01
CA GLN A 209 -10.92 -9.59 -22.85
C GLN A 209 -11.55 -9.99 -21.51
N GLY A 210 -12.90 -10.07 -21.44
CA GLY A 210 -13.63 -10.45 -20.24
C GLY A 210 -13.42 -11.92 -19.89
N ARG A 211 -13.61 -12.82 -20.86
CA ARG A 211 -13.38 -14.26 -20.65
C ARG A 211 -11.93 -14.58 -20.29
N ILE A 212 -10.95 -13.90 -20.89
CA ILE A 212 -9.52 -14.06 -20.56
C ILE A 212 -9.25 -13.68 -19.09
N ARG A 213 -9.71 -12.50 -18.67
CA ARG A 213 -9.61 -12.01 -17.28
C ARG A 213 -10.29 -12.96 -16.29
N ASP A 214 -11.50 -13.40 -16.60
CA ASP A 214 -12.32 -14.21 -15.67
C ASP A 214 -11.74 -15.62 -15.50
N ALA A 215 -11.21 -16.22 -16.56
CA ALA A 215 -10.49 -17.49 -16.50
C ALA A 215 -9.14 -17.37 -15.75
N ALA A 216 -8.39 -16.29 -15.97
CA ALA A 216 -7.17 -16.01 -15.22
C ALA A 216 -7.46 -15.81 -13.73
N GLN A 217 -8.52 -15.07 -13.38
CA GLN A 217 -8.97 -14.92 -11.98
C GLN A 217 -9.33 -16.26 -11.34
N ALA A 218 -10.09 -17.11 -12.05
CA ALA A 218 -10.47 -18.43 -11.53
C ALA A 218 -9.25 -19.31 -11.25
N TRP A 219 -8.27 -19.34 -12.16
CA TRP A 219 -7.02 -20.07 -11.97
C TRP A 219 -6.19 -19.52 -10.80
N LEU A 220 -6.07 -18.19 -10.69
CA LEU A 220 -5.37 -17.54 -9.57
C LEU A 220 -6.02 -17.84 -8.21
N GLN A 221 -7.36 -17.84 -8.14
CA GLN A 221 -8.10 -18.19 -6.93
C GLN A 221 -7.93 -19.67 -6.56
N GLN A 222 -7.92 -20.58 -7.55
CA GLN A 222 -7.62 -22.00 -7.33
C GLN A 222 -6.19 -22.20 -6.79
N ARG A 223 -5.19 -21.56 -7.41
CA ARG A 223 -3.78 -21.63 -6.98
C ARG A 223 -3.56 -20.97 -5.62
N ALA A 224 -4.22 -19.85 -5.32
CA ALA A 224 -4.26 -19.26 -3.98
C ALA A 224 -4.85 -20.23 -2.95
N GLY A 225 -5.95 -20.93 -3.30
CA GLY A 225 -6.56 -21.95 -2.46
C GLY A 225 -5.60 -23.08 -2.09
N ALA A 226 -4.87 -23.61 -3.08
CA ALA A 226 -3.88 -24.67 -2.88
C ALA A 226 -2.67 -24.16 -2.07
N TRP A 227 -2.03 -23.08 -2.50
CA TRP A 227 -0.82 -22.54 -1.87
C TRP A 227 -1.06 -22.13 -0.42
N PHE A 228 -2.11 -21.33 -0.17
CA PHE A 228 -2.37 -20.82 1.17
C PHE A 228 -2.77 -21.95 2.11
N GLY A 229 -3.51 -22.95 1.63
CA GLY A 229 -3.84 -24.16 2.39
C GLY A 229 -2.60 -24.94 2.81
N ALA A 230 -1.66 -25.15 1.89
CA ALA A 230 -0.40 -25.86 2.16
C ALA A 230 0.50 -25.10 3.16
N ARG A 231 0.71 -23.79 2.96
CA ARG A 231 1.51 -22.96 3.89
C ARG A 231 0.85 -22.84 5.26
N LEU A 232 -0.47 -22.64 5.33
CA LEU A 232 -1.21 -22.60 6.59
C LEU A 232 -1.14 -23.93 7.34
N ALA A 233 -1.26 -25.08 6.66
CA ALA A 233 -1.09 -26.39 7.27
C ALA A 233 0.33 -26.59 7.86
N HIS A 234 1.36 -26.17 7.12
CA HIS A 234 2.75 -26.17 7.59
C HIS A 234 2.96 -25.31 8.85
N PHE A 235 2.47 -24.05 8.85
CA PHE A 235 2.61 -23.18 10.03
C PHE A 235 1.79 -23.67 11.23
N LEU A 236 0.60 -24.25 11.03
CA LEU A 236 -0.17 -24.91 12.10
C LEU A 236 0.59 -26.11 12.69
N GLN A 237 1.25 -26.92 11.84
CA GLN A 237 2.02 -28.09 12.28
C GLN A 237 3.22 -27.70 13.16
N ILE A 238 3.98 -26.67 12.81
CA ILE A 238 5.17 -26.27 13.58
C ILE A 238 4.83 -25.45 14.84
N SER A 239 3.74 -24.68 14.83
CA SER A 239 3.33 -23.84 15.97
C SER A 239 2.42 -24.55 16.99
N GLY A 240 1.86 -25.70 16.63
CA GLY A 240 0.84 -26.42 17.41
C GLY A 240 -0.52 -25.70 17.52
N LEU A 241 -0.69 -24.57 16.81
CA LEU A 241 -1.92 -23.79 16.78
C LEU A 241 -3.07 -24.56 16.10
N LYS A 242 -4.31 -24.17 16.42
CA LYS A 242 -5.52 -24.76 15.85
C LYS A 242 -6.48 -23.67 15.41
N ILE A 243 -6.99 -23.80 14.19
CA ILE A 243 -8.06 -22.97 13.63
C ILE A 243 -9.37 -23.74 13.57
N ARG A 244 -10.49 -23.03 13.60
CA ARG A 244 -11.83 -23.59 13.35
C ARG A 244 -12.07 -23.81 11.86
N ARG A 245 -11.60 -22.88 11.03
CA ARG A 245 -11.58 -22.94 9.55
C ARG A 245 -10.81 -21.75 8.99
N TRP A 246 -10.46 -21.82 7.72
CA TRP A 246 -10.01 -20.66 6.94
C TRP A 246 -10.80 -20.56 5.63
N ARG A 247 -10.71 -19.42 4.94
CA ARG A 247 -11.23 -19.24 3.58
C ARG A 247 -10.51 -18.13 2.81
N LEU A 248 -10.61 -18.17 1.48
CA LEU A 248 -10.26 -17.03 0.63
C LEU A 248 -11.25 -15.86 0.80
N SER A 249 -10.79 -14.67 0.43
CA SER A 249 -11.56 -13.42 0.40
C SER A 249 -11.12 -12.54 -0.76
N SER A 250 -12.01 -11.66 -1.23
CA SER A 250 -11.75 -10.63 -2.25
C SER A 250 -11.83 -9.20 -1.67
N ALA A 251 -11.57 -9.03 -0.37
CA ALA A 251 -11.72 -7.75 0.32
C ALA A 251 -10.78 -6.66 -0.27
N ALA A 252 -11.28 -5.44 -0.47
CA ALA A 252 -10.50 -4.37 -1.07
C ALA A 252 -9.41 -3.79 -0.15
N THR A 253 -9.66 -3.73 1.17
CA THR A 253 -8.87 -2.91 2.11
C THR A 253 -8.00 -3.70 3.10
N ARG A 254 -7.86 -5.01 2.93
CA ARG A 254 -7.09 -5.86 3.85
C ARG A 254 -6.53 -7.13 3.22
N TRP A 255 -5.38 -7.57 3.72
CA TRP A 255 -4.69 -8.79 3.30
C TRP A 255 -5.21 -10.06 4.00
N GLY A 256 -5.69 -9.94 5.24
CA GLY A 256 -6.33 -11.03 5.97
C GLY A 256 -7.28 -10.57 7.08
N SER A 257 -7.73 -11.52 7.89
CA SER A 257 -8.22 -11.31 9.27
C SER A 257 -8.47 -12.64 9.99
N CYS A 258 -8.10 -12.73 11.26
CA CYS A 258 -8.56 -13.75 12.19
C CYS A 258 -9.68 -13.23 13.12
N THR A 259 -10.59 -14.13 13.53
CA THR A 259 -11.57 -13.89 14.62
C THR A 259 -11.15 -14.63 15.89
N SER A 260 -11.60 -14.19 17.07
CA SER A 260 -11.52 -14.94 18.34
C SER A 260 -11.92 -16.42 18.22
N ASP A 261 -12.95 -16.71 17.42
CA ASP A 261 -13.48 -18.06 17.18
C ASP A 261 -12.63 -18.92 16.23
N GLY A 262 -11.39 -18.51 15.94
CA GLY A 262 -10.44 -19.23 15.08
C GLY A 262 -10.85 -19.33 13.60
N ASN A 263 -11.64 -18.38 13.08
CA ASN A 263 -11.92 -18.26 11.66
C ASN A 263 -10.88 -17.33 11.01
N ILE A 264 -10.08 -17.84 10.08
CA ILE A 264 -9.14 -17.02 9.29
C ILE A 264 -9.74 -16.69 7.91
N MET A 265 -9.47 -15.49 7.42
CA MET A 265 -9.72 -15.08 6.04
C MET A 265 -8.40 -14.58 5.43
N LEU A 266 -8.06 -15.03 4.22
CA LEU A 266 -6.89 -14.57 3.48
C LEU A 266 -7.33 -14.00 2.13
N ASN A 267 -6.78 -12.86 1.73
CA ASN A 267 -7.09 -12.24 0.45
C ASN A 267 -6.42 -13.02 -0.68
N TRP A 268 -7.17 -13.56 -1.63
CA TRP A 268 -6.60 -14.39 -2.71
C TRP A 268 -5.55 -13.62 -3.53
N ARG A 269 -5.68 -12.29 -3.60
CA ARG A 269 -4.74 -11.38 -4.25
C ARG A 269 -3.32 -11.41 -3.66
N LEU A 270 -3.10 -12.02 -2.49
CA LEU A 270 -1.74 -12.31 -1.98
C LEU A 270 -0.92 -13.18 -2.94
N ILE A 271 -1.56 -13.99 -3.80
CA ILE A 271 -0.90 -14.85 -4.78
C ILE A 271 -0.06 -14.10 -5.82
N HIS A 272 -0.18 -12.77 -5.90
CA HIS A 272 0.63 -11.92 -6.77
C HIS A 272 2.02 -11.60 -6.19
N PHE A 273 2.24 -11.74 -4.87
CA PHE A 273 3.53 -11.45 -4.21
C PHE A 273 4.43 -12.67 -4.08
N ALA A 274 5.72 -12.43 -3.82
CA ALA A 274 6.67 -13.47 -3.49
C ALA A 274 6.24 -14.30 -2.25
N PRO A 275 6.54 -15.61 -2.19
CA PRO A 275 6.13 -16.50 -1.10
C PRO A 275 6.31 -15.97 0.33
N ALA A 276 7.43 -15.33 0.64
CA ALA A 276 7.70 -14.77 1.97
C ALA A 276 6.67 -13.73 2.44
N ILE A 277 6.03 -13.01 1.51
CA ILE A 277 4.97 -12.03 1.81
C ILE A 277 3.66 -12.74 2.17
N ILE A 278 3.35 -13.84 1.46
CA ILE A 278 2.19 -14.69 1.72
C ILE A 278 2.33 -15.35 3.09
N ASP A 279 3.51 -15.93 3.35
CA ASP A 279 3.87 -16.56 4.61
C ASP A 279 3.82 -15.58 5.80
N TYR A 280 4.30 -14.34 5.63
CA TYR A 280 4.17 -13.30 6.66
C TYR A 280 2.71 -13.00 7.02
N VAL A 281 1.81 -12.88 6.04
CA VAL A 281 0.38 -12.66 6.36
C VAL A 281 -0.23 -13.90 7.02
N ILE A 282 0.14 -15.11 6.60
CA ILE A 282 -0.32 -16.34 7.27
C ILE A 282 0.16 -16.39 8.73
N ALA A 283 1.42 -16.05 9.00
CA ALA A 283 1.96 -15.97 10.36
C ALA A 283 1.27 -14.86 11.19
N HIS A 284 0.97 -13.71 10.59
CA HIS A 284 0.24 -12.62 11.23
C HIS A 284 -1.18 -13.03 11.67
N GLU A 285 -1.95 -13.68 10.80
CA GLU A 285 -3.29 -14.16 11.13
C GLU A 285 -3.29 -15.36 12.10
N LEU A 286 -2.22 -16.15 12.14
CA LEU A 286 -2.04 -17.21 13.13
C LEU A 286 -1.63 -16.67 14.51
N ALA A 287 -0.76 -15.67 14.59
CA ALA A 287 -0.40 -15.01 15.85
C ALA A 287 -1.62 -14.40 16.55
N HIS A 288 -2.60 -13.92 15.76
CA HIS A 288 -3.88 -13.45 16.29
C HIS A 288 -4.72 -14.52 17.01
N LEU A 289 -4.40 -15.82 16.90
CA LEU A 289 -5.05 -16.87 17.70
C LEU A 289 -4.63 -16.83 19.19
N ARG A 290 -3.48 -16.23 19.50
CA ARG A 290 -2.99 -15.98 20.86
C ARG A 290 -3.26 -14.53 21.26
N GLU A 291 -2.82 -13.56 20.46
CA GLU A 291 -2.92 -12.13 20.76
C GLU A 291 -3.80 -11.36 19.77
N MET A 292 -5.01 -10.98 20.19
CA MET A 292 -6.00 -10.26 19.37
C MET A 292 -5.63 -8.78 19.10
N ASN A 293 -4.45 -8.34 19.52
CA ASN A 293 -4.00 -6.94 19.51
C ASN A 293 -2.49 -6.88 19.19
N HIS A 294 -2.02 -5.85 18.47
CA HIS A 294 -0.65 -5.79 17.94
C HIS A 294 0.44 -5.39 18.97
N SER A 295 0.35 -5.95 20.19
CA SER A 295 1.30 -5.77 21.30
C SER A 295 2.71 -6.29 21.00
N GLN A 296 3.66 -6.01 21.91
CA GLN A 296 4.98 -6.63 21.87
C GLN A 296 4.89 -8.16 21.94
N ASP A 297 3.93 -8.70 22.69
CA ASP A 297 3.69 -10.15 22.76
C ASP A 297 3.19 -10.70 21.42
N PHE A 298 2.26 -10.01 20.73
CA PHE A 298 1.86 -10.39 19.37
C PHE A 298 3.04 -10.44 18.39
N TRP A 299 3.94 -9.45 18.41
CA TRP A 299 5.11 -9.48 17.52
C TRP A 299 6.10 -10.59 17.89
N ARG A 300 6.18 -10.98 19.17
CA ARG A 300 6.92 -12.18 19.62
C ARG A 300 6.26 -13.48 19.12
N GLU A 301 4.94 -13.53 19.03
CA GLU A 301 4.20 -14.66 18.45
C GLU A 301 4.39 -14.76 16.93
N VAL A 302 4.38 -13.63 16.20
CA VAL A 302 4.74 -13.62 14.76
C VAL A 302 6.16 -14.15 14.56
N GLY A 303 7.14 -13.67 15.34
CA GLY A 303 8.54 -14.11 15.25
C GLY A 303 8.79 -15.58 15.63
N GLN A 304 7.93 -16.17 16.46
CA GLN A 304 7.96 -17.63 16.75
C GLN A 304 7.45 -18.47 15.57
N ILE A 305 6.49 -17.96 14.80
CA ILE A 305 5.88 -18.68 13.66
C ILE A 305 6.71 -18.49 12.39
N LEU A 306 7.26 -17.28 12.20
CA LEU A 306 8.10 -16.91 11.07
C LEU A 306 9.22 -15.96 11.56
N PRO A 307 10.46 -16.46 11.74
CA PRO A 307 11.64 -15.62 11.96
C PRO A 307 11.88 -14.63 10.80
N ASP A 308 12.61 -13.55 11.09
CA ASP A 308 13.06 -12.54 10.11
C ASP A 308 11.92 -11.89 9.29
N PHE A 309 10.71 -11.82 9.85
CA PHE A 309 9.51 -11.34 9.19
C PHE A 309 9.51 -9.82 8.90
N GLU A 310 10.43 -9.07 9.50
CA GLU A 310 10.55 -7.61 9.42
C GLU A 310 10.62 -7.12 7.97
N ASP A 311 11.37 -7.78 7.09
CA ASP A 311 11.47 -7.40 5.68
C ASP A 311 10.17 -7.65 4.92
N ALA A 312 9.51 -8.78 5.15
CA ALA A 312 8.20 -9.07 4.56
C ALA A 312 7.13 -8.07 5.03
N LYS A 313 7.15 -7.70 6.32
CA LYS A 313 6.35 -6.61 6.92
C LYS A 313 6.65 -5.26 6.28
N ASN A 314 7.92 -4.92 6.07
CA ASN A 314 8.32 -3.65 5.45
C ASN A 314 8.08 -3.58 3.95
N ILE A 315 8.05 -4.72 3.24
CA ILE A 315 7.54 -4.82 1.87
C ILE A 315 6.02 -4.62 1.88
N LEU A 316 5.26 -5.40 2.66
CA LEU A 316 3.79 -5.32 2.64
C LEU A 316 3.25 -3.95 3.08
N ARG A 317 3.91 -3.24 4.01
CA ARG A 317 3.56 -1.85 4.37
C ARG A 317 3.66 -0.84 3.21
N ARG A 318 4.27 -1.20 2.08
CA ARG A 318 4.35 -0.39 0.84
C ARG A 318 3.29 -0.78 -0.20
N HIS A 319 2.49 -1.83 0.04
CA HIS A 319 1.49 -2.36 -0.89
C HIS A 319 0.09 -2.46 -0.27
N ASP A 320 -0.92 -2.13 -1.07
CA ASP A 320 -2.34 -2.17 -0.72
C ASP A 320 -3.09 -3.18 -1.62
N PRO A 321 -4.21 -3.82 -1.22
CA PRO A 321 -4.90 -4.78 -2.07
C PRO A 321 -5.57 -4.18 -3.32
N ALA A 322 -5.82 -2.86 -3.34
CA ALA A 322 -6.17 -2.13 -4.56
C ALA A 322 -4.94 -1.84 -5.46
N SER A 323 -3.71 -2.04 -4.97
CA SER A 323 -2.45 -1.80 -5.70
C SER A 323 -2.02 -2.96 -6.61
N LEU A 324 -2.99 -3.71 -7.14
CA LEU A 324 -2.83 -4.95 -7.91
C LEU A 324 -3.71 -4.95 -9.17
N PRO A 325 -3.54 -5.91 -10.10
CA PRO A 325 -4.36 -5.97 -11.31
C PRO A 325 -5.86 -5.95 -11.01
N GLN A 326 -6.59 -5.16 -11.80
CA GLN A 326 -8.05 -5.08 -11.69
C GLN A 326 -8.69 -6.22 -12.50
N PHE A 327 -9.59 -6.93 -11.81
CA PHE A 327 -10.40 -8.03 -12.30
C PHE A 327 -11.87 -7.63 -12.15
#